data_AF-A0A3C1Q6T5-F1
#
_entry.id   AF-A0A3C1Q6T5-F1
#
_cell.length_a   1.000
_cell.length_b   1.000
_cell.length_c   1.000
_cell.angle_alpha   90.00
_cell.angle_beta   90.00
_cell.angle_gamma   90.00
#
_symmetry.space_group_name_H-M   'P 1'
#
loop_
_entity.id
_entity.type
_entity.pdbx_description
1 polymer ?
#
loop_
_entity_poly.entity_id
_entity_poly.type
_entity_poly.pdbx_seq_one_letter_code
_entity_poly.pdbx_strand_id
1 'polypeptide(L)'
;ISSVVGNLLTHELCHVCIGAIYESINADSESAGHITRLDAITFNEGFAHLVSYDNTPIDRVDWESETLMGVYKGSIGRLKLALEETDSSKQQEYLIDAVRGSYYSKYAGMAGMLFLAERWREGGISALADEFERGYDGFARRIVDCAKASVE
;
A
#
# COMPACT_ATOMS: atom_id res chain seq x y z
N ILE A 1 -20.22 17.14 -6.86
CA ILE A 1 -18.98 16.42 -7.25
C ILE A 1 -19.40 15.00 -7.60
N SER A 2 -19.05 14.47 -8.78
CA SER A 2 -19.36 13.06 -9.12
C SER A 2 -18.57 12.11 -8.22
N SER A 3 -19.08 10.89 -7.98
CA SER A 3 -18.41 9.90 -7.12
C SER A 3 -16.96 9.64 -7.53
N VAL A 4 -16.68 9.62 -8.84
CA VAL A 4 -15.33 9.46 -9.40
C VAL A 4 -14.41 10.62 -9.02
N VAL A 5 -14.88 11.86 -9.12
CA VAL A 5 -14.07 13.03 -8.75
C VAL A 5 -13.85 13.08 -7.24
N GLY A 6 -14.87 12.70 -6.45
CA GLY A 6 -14.72 12.58 -4.99
C GLY A 6 -13.63 11.59 -4.62
N ASN A 7 -13.65 10.41 -5.25
CA ASN A 7 -12.68 9.36 -4.98
C ASN A 7 -11.24 9.79 -5.33
N LEU A 8 -11.06 10.40 -6.51
CA LEU A 8 -9.77 10.91 -6.94
C LEU A 8 -9.25 12.01 -6.00
N LEU A 9 -10.10 12.95 -5.60
CA LEU A 9 -9.70 14.01 -4.68
C LEU A 9 -9.31 13.45 -3.30
N THR A 10 -10.04 12.46 -2.80
CA THR A 10 -9.69 11.78 -1.53
C THR A 10 -8.33 11.09 -1.63
N HIS A 11 -8.06 10.40 -2.73
CA HIS A 11 -6.79 9.73 -3.00
C HIS A 11 -5.62 10.73 -3.01
N GLU A 12 -5.69 11.76 -3.86
CA GLU A 12 -4.62 12.75 -4.01
C GLU A 12 -4.44 13.61 -2.74
N LEU A 13 -5.52 13.96 -2.05
CA LEU A 13 -5.44 14.68 -0.78
C LEU A 13 -4.76 13.84 0.30
N CYS A 14 -4.95 12.51 0.29
CA CYS A 14 -4.25 11.62 1.22
C CYS A 14 -2.73 11.75 1.05
N HIS A 15 -2.22 11.70 -0.19
CA HIS A 15 -0.78 11.91 -0.46
C HIS A 15 -0.27 13.26 0.05
N VAL A 16 -1.04 14.34 -0.14
CA VAL A 16 -0.69 15.67 0.36
C VAL A 16 -0.58 15.68 1.88
N CYS A 17 -1.56 15.07 2.58
CA CYS A 17 -1.56 14.98 4.03
C CYS A 17 -0.37 14.14 4.56
N ILE A 18 -0.07 13.01 3.90
CA ILE A 18 1.06 12.16 4.26
C ILE A 18 2.37 12.91 4.07
N GLY A 19 2.57 13.56 2.92
CA GLY A 19 3.78 14.35 2.63
C GLY A 19 3.97 15.57 3.53
N ALA A 20 2.90 16.09 4.14
CA ALA A 20 2.98 17.14 5.14
C ALA A 20 3.47 16.64 6.52
N ILE A 21 3.31 15.34 6.81
CA ILE A 21 3.75 14.71 8.06
C ILE A 21 5.13 14.06 7.87
N TYR A 22 5.32 13.36 6.76
CA TYR A 22 6.56 12.69 6.37
C TYR A 22 7.22 13.47 5.22
N GLU A 23 7.95 14.53 5.55
CA GLU A 23 8.51 15.48 4.56
C GLU A 23 9.37 14.83 3.47
N SER A 24 10.05 13.72 3.78
CA SER A 24 10.91 12.98 2.86
C SER A 24 10.17 11.97 1.98
N ILE A 25 8.92 11.60 2.26
CA ILE A 25 8.26 10.48 1.60
C ILE A 25 8.10 10.68 0.08
N ASN A 26 7.92 11.93 -0.36
CA ASN A 26 7.82 12.24 -1.79
C ASN A 26 9.16 12.06 -2.49
N ALA A 27 10.25 12.51 -1.87
CA ALA A 27 11.60 12.29 -2.40
C ALA A 27 11.97 10.80 -2.37
N ASP A 28 11.56 10.09 -1.33
CA ASP A 28 11.82 8.66 -1.17
C ASP A 28 11.03 7.82 -2.17
N SER A 29 9.81 8.23 -2.52
CA SER A 29 9.00 7.62 -3.60
C SER A 29 9.64 7.75 -4.99
N GLU A 30 10.65 8.62 -5.14
CA GLU A 30 11.46 8.81 -6.35
C GLU A 30 12.93 8.40 -6.15
N SER A 31 13.28 7.85 -4.98
CA SER A 31 14.66 7.52 -4.61
C SER A 31 15.32 6.52 -5.55
N ALA A 32 16.63 6.64 -5.70
CA ALA A 32 17.45 5.61 -6.35
C ALA A 32 17.57 4.33 -5.49
N GLY A 33 17.31 4.42 -4.18
CA GLY A 33 17.32 3.29 -3.27
C GLY A 33 16.07 2.43 -3.45
N HIS A 34 16.24 1.21 -3.98
CA HIS A 34 15.15 0.30 -4.28
C HIS A 34 14.22 0.04 -3.09
N ILE A 35 14.79 -0.29 -1.92
CA ILE A 35 14.00 -0.61 -0.72
C ILE A 35 13.30 0.63 -0.16
N THR A 36 14.02 1.75 0.00
CA THR A 36 13.44 3.03 0.44
C THR A 36 12.27 3.45 -0.42
N ARG A 37 12.43 3.33 -1.75
CA ARG A 37 11.38 3.66 -2.70
C ARG A 37 10.20 2.72 -2.62
N LEU A 38 10.45 1.42 -2.49
CA LEU A 38 9.40 0.42 -2.34
C LEU A 38 8.60 0.65 -1.05
N ASP A 39 9.27 0.91 0.07
CA ASP A 39 8.65 1.26 1.35
C ASP A 39 7.76 2.50 1.25
N ALA A 40 8.29 3.59 0.67
CA ALA A 40 7.55 4.84 0.49
C ALA A 40 6.32 4.66 -0.42
N ILE A 41 6.48 3.98 -1.57
CA ILE A 41 5.36 3.70 -2.50
C ILE A 41 4.30 2.84 -1.81
N THR A 42 4.70 1.72 -1.20
CA THR A 42 3.76 0.78 -0.57
C THR A 42 2.97 1.45 0.55
N PHE A 43 3.61 2.30 1.36
CA PHE A 43 2.94 3.05 2.41
C PHE A 43 1.99 4.12 1.85
N ASN A 44 2.50 5.00 0.98
CA ASN A 44 1.78 6.17 0.51
C ASN A 44 0.57 5.77 -0.35
N GLU A 45 0.77 4.87 -1.33
CA GLU A 45 -0.31 4.33 -2.17
C GLU A 45 -1.27 3.47 -1.34
N GLY A 46 -0.76 2.70 -0.37
CA GLY A 46 -1.59 1.84 0.47
C GLY A 46 -2.64 2.62 1.26
N PHE A 47 -2.23 3.70 1.94
CA PHE A 47 -3.16 4.58 2.65
C PHE A 47 -4.10 5.30 1.70
N ALA A 48 -3.59 5.87 0.60
CA ALA A 48 -4.42 6.58 -0.37
C ALA A 48 -5.50 5.68 -0.97
N HIS A 49 -5.14 4.45 -1.36
CA HIS A 49 -6.09 3.46 -1.85
C HIS A 49 -7.10 3.02 -0.79
N LEU A 50 -6.69 2.87 0.48
CA LEU A 50 -7.60 2.50 1.57
C LEU A 50 -8.69 3.56 1.78
N VAL A 51 -8.30 4.84 1.90
CA VAL A 51 -9.25 5.92 2.19
C VAL A 51 -10.13 6.27 0.98
N SER A 52 -9.67 5.98 -0.23
CA SER A 52 -10.39 6.20 -1.48
C SER A 52 -10.89 4.89 -2.11
N TYR A 53 -11.12 3.84 -1.34
CA TYR A 53 -11.54 2.57 -1.94
C TYR A 53 -13.01 2.65 -2.39
N ASP A 54 -13.23 2.67 -3.71
CA ASP A 54 -14.55 2.70 -4.36
C ASP A 54 -15.54 3.74 -3.78
N ASN A 55 -15.02 4.86 -3.26
CA ASN A 55 -15.77 5.87 -2.52
C ASN A 55 -16.74 5.26 -1.48
N THR A 56 -16.32 4.16 -0.86
CA THR A 56 -17.12 3.35 0.07
C THR A 56 -16.52 3.45 1.47
N PRO A 57 -17.34 3.72 2.51
CA PRO A 57 -16.87 3.70 3.88
C PRO A 57 -16.18 2.37 4.22
N ILE A 58 -15.07 2.44 4.94
CA ILE A 58 -14.21 1.29 5.25
C ILE A 58 -14.96 0.13 5.93
N ASP A 59 -16.02 0.42 6.68
CA ASP A 59 -16.88 -0.54 7.38
C ASP A 59 -17.96 -1.21 6.51
N ARG A 60 -18.07 -0.80 5.24
CA ARG A 60 -19.03 -1.33 4.27
C ARG A 60 -18.38 -2.15 3.16
N VAL A 61 -17.05 -2.21 3.13
CA VAL A 61 -16.30 -2.98 2.14
C VAL A 61 -16.18 -4.43 2.61
N ASP A 62 -16.47 -5.37 1.72
CA ASP A 62 -16.18 -6.79 1.95
C ASP A 62 -14.70 -7.10 1.67
N TRP A 63 -13.87 -6.81 2.67
CA TRP A 63 -12.42 -7.02 2.63
C TRP A 63 -12.01 -8.50 2.50
N GLU A 64 -12.91 -9.43 2.81
CA GLU A 64 -12.69 -10.88 2.73
C GLU A 64 -13.27 -11.50 1.45
N SER A 65 -13.75 -10.67 0.52
CA SER A 65 -14.18 -11.17 -0.79
C SER A 65 -13.06 -11.95 -1.48
N GLU A 66 -13.41 -13.04 -2.18
CA GLU A 66 -12.44 -13.87 -2.91
C GLU A 66 -11.55 -13.05 -3.85
N THR A 67 -12.11 -11.97 -4.43
CA THR A 67 -11.38 -11.05 -5.30
C THR A 67 -10.28 -10.34 -4.54
N LEU A 68 -10.58 -9.69 -3.40
CA LEU A 68 -9.59 -8.95 -2.63
C LEU A 68 -8.56 -9.87 -1.97
N MET A 69 -8.99 -11.04 -1.48
CA MET A 69 -8.05 -12.06 -0.98
C MET A 69 -7.08 -12.54 -2.07
N GLY A 70 -7.57 -12.75 -3.29
CA GLY A 70 -6.75 -13.11 -4.45
C GLY A 70 -5.74 -12.01 -4.83
N VAL A 71 -6.21 -10.75 -4.87
CA VAL A 71 -5.35 -9.58 -5.10
C VAL A 71 -4.29 -9.46 -4.01
N TYR A 72 -4.66 -9.64 -2.74
CA TYR A 72 -3.73 -9.54 -1.62
C TYR A 72 -2.63 -10.59 -1.73
N LYS A 73 -3.01 -11.86 -1.89
CA LYS A 73 -2.07 -12.98 -2.04
C LYS A 73 -1.09 -12.76 -3.20
N GLY A 74 -1.60 -12.33 -4.35
CA GLY A 74 -0.76 -12.01 -5.52
C GLY A 74 0.19 -10.84 -5.24
N SER A 75 -0.32 -9.80 -4.59
CA SER A 75 0.43 -8.59 -4.26
C SER A 75 1.54 -8.86 -3.25
N ILE A 76 1.26 -9.63 -2.19
CA ILE A 76 2.25 -10.09 -1.22
C ILE A 76 3.34 -10.93 -1.89
N GLY A 77 2.95 -11.87 -2.76
CA GLY A 77 3.90 -12.69 -3.52
C GLY A 77 4.86 -11.84 -4.36
N ARG A 78 4.32 -10.85 -5.08
CA ARG A 78 5.12 -9.93 -5.90
C ARG A 78 5.99 -9.01 -5.05
N LEU A 79 5.45 -8.48 -3.94
CA LEU A 79 6.19 -7.62 -3.00
C LEU A 79 7.37 -8.37 -2.36
N LYS A 80 7.18 -9.64 -1.98
CA LYS A 80 8.26 -10.49 -1.48
C LYS A 80 9.40 -10.65 -2.49
N LEU A 81 9.06 -10.92 -3.75
CA LEU A 81 10.05 -11.01 -4.82
C LEU A 81 10.80 -9.69 -5.03
N ALA A 82 10.08 -8.57 -5.03
CA ALA A 82 10.68 -7.24 -5.15
C ALA A 82 11.66 -6.94 -4.00
N LEU A 83 11.29 -7.31 -2.76
CA LEU A 83 12.11 -7.12 -1.56
C LEU A 83 13.37 -8.00 -1.50
N GLU A 84 13.40 -9.11 -2.23
CA GLU A 84 14.52 -10.05 -2.29
C GLU A 84 15.39 -9.87 -3.54
N GLU A 85 14.96 -9.02 -4.49
CA GLU A 85 15.67 -8.79 -5.74
C GLU A 85 16.96 -7.98 -5.53
N THR A 86 18.03 -8.42 -6.17
CA THR A 86 19.37 -7.80 -6.09
C THR A 86 19.87 -7.28 -7.44
N ASP A 87 19.28 -7.72 -8.54
CA ASP A 87 19.60 -7.22 -9.87
C ASP A 87 18.97 -5.84 -10.11
N SER A 88 19.79 -4.85 -10.40
CA SER A 88 19.34 -3.46 -10.54
C SER A 88 18.32 -3.25 -11.66
N SER A 89 18.44 -3.99 -12.77
CA SER A 89 17.51 -3.84 -13.90
C SER A 89 16.13 -4.37 -13.51
N LYS A 90 16.08 -5.54 -12.86
CA LYS A 90 14.83 -6.11 -12.34
C LYS A 90 14.23 -5.29 -11.21
N GLN A 91 15.06 -4.70 -10.34
CA GLN A 91 14.57 -3.77 -9.32
C GLN A 91 13.80 -2.60 -9.97
N GLN A 92 14.31 -2.03 -11.05
CA GLN A 92 13.59 -0.98 -11.79
C GLN A 92 12.28 -1.50 -12.40
N GLU A 93 12.26 -2.71 -12.94
CA GLU A 93 11.01 -3.34 -13.41
C GLU A 93 9.99 -3.48 -12.27
N TYR A 94 10.42 -3.97 -11.10
CA TYR A 94 9.56 -4.06 -9.91
C TYR A 94 9.02 -2.70 -9.48
N LEU A 95 9.84 -1.65 -9.48
CA LEU A 95 9.40 -0.30 -9.11
C LEU A 95 8.42 0.29 -10.12
N ILE A 96 8.57 -0.01 -11.41
CA ILE A 96 7.62 0.40 -12.44
C ILE A 96 6.28 -0.34 -12.25
N ASP A 97 6.34 -1.65 -12.07
CA ASP A 97 5.16 -2.50 -11.86
C ASP A 97 4.42 -2.19 -10.55
N ALA A 98 5.11 -1.61 -9.56
CA ALA A 98 4.54 -1.26 -8.26
C ALA A 98 3.37 -0.27 -8.38
N VAL A 99 3.45 0.64 -9.34
CA VAL A 99 2.51 1.77 -9.52
C VAL A 99 1.80 1.75 -10.88
N ARG A 100 2.25 0.93 -11.85
CA ARG A 100 1.67 0.87 -13.19
C ARG A 100 0.70 -0.31 -13.39
N GLY A 101 -0.21 -0.12 -14.34
CA GLY A 101 -1.17 -1.12 -14.78
C GLY A 101 -2.61 -0.81 -14.36
N SER A 102 -3.47 -1.83 -14.35
CA SER A 102 -4.84 -1.70 -13.86
C SER A 102 -4.85 -1.53 -12.34
N TYR A 103 -5.99 -1.08 -11.79
CA TYR A 103 -6.11 -0.79 -10.36
C TYR A 103 -5.55 -1.90 -9.46
N TYR A 104 -5.99 -3.16 -9.68
CA TYR A 104 -5.56 -4.31 -8.89
C TYR A 104 -4.19 -4.90 -9.28
N SER A 105 -3.57 -4.45 -10.38
CA SER A 105 -2.23 -4.93 -10.76
C SER A 105 -1.10 -4.14 -10.08
N LYS A 106 -1.41 -2.98 -9.49
CA LYS A 106 -0.44 -2.14 -8.75
C LYS A 106 -0.07 -2.80 -7.42
N TYR A 107 0.80 -3.80 -7.46
CA TYR A 107 1.00 -4.72 -6.35
C TYR A 107 1.45 -4.04 -5.05
N ALA A 108 2.24 -2.96 -5.12
CA ALA A 108 2.74 -2.28 -3.93
C ALA A 108 1.60 -1.57 -3.19
N GLY A 109 0.80 -0.76 -3.90
CA GLY A 109 -0.37 -0.10 -3.32
C GLY A 109 -1.43 -1.09 -2.84
N MET A 110 -1.65 -2.18 -3.58
CA MET A 110 -2.62 -3.21 -3.17
C MET A 110 -2.17 -4.00 -1.94
N ALA A 111 -0.88 -4.35 -1.83
CA ALA A 111 -0.33 -4.97 -0.63
C ALA A 111 -0.48 -4.05 0.59
N GLY A 112 -0.15 -2.76 0.44
CA GLY A 112 -0.31 -1.76 1.50
C GLY A 112 -1.77 -1.58 1.92
N MET A 113 -2.67 -1.37 0.95
CA MET A 113 -4.10 -1.17 1.21
C MET A 113 -4.71 -2.35 1.98
N LEU A 114 -4.46 -3.58 1.51
CA LEU A 114 -5.09 -4.77 2.07
C LEU A 114 -4.49 -5.16 3.42
N PHE A 115 -3.19 -4.95 3.62
CA PHE A 115 -2.58 -5.04 4.96
C PHE A 115 -3.21 -4.04 5.93
N LEU A 116 -3.35 -2.78 5.54
CA LEU A 116 -3.96 -1.76 6.40
C LEU A 116 -5.45 -2.08 6.68
N ALA A 117 -6.17 -2.62 5.70
CA ALA A 117 -7.53 -3.10 5.92
C ALA A 117 -7.59 -4.21 6.98
N GLU A 118 -6.65 -5.17 6.96
CA GLU A 118 -6.54 -6.19 8.02
C GLU A 118 -6.28 -5.56 9.39
N ARG A 119 -5.33 -4.62 9.49
CA ARG A 119 -5.04 -3.89 10.73
C ARG A 119 -6.25 -3.15 11.26
N TRP A 120 -6.99 -2.47 10.37
CA TRP A 120 -8.24 -1.81 10.74
C TRP A 120 -9.29 -2.80 11.24
N ARG A 121 -9.42 -3.99 10.64
CA ARG A 121 -10.36 -5.01 11.12
C ARG A 121 -9.98 -5.55 12.51
N GLU A 122 -8.70 -5.63 12.82
CA GLU A 122 -8.20 -6.15 14.11
C GLU A 122 -8.35 -5.14 15.25
N GLY A 123 -8.14 -3.83 15.00
CA GLY A 123 -8.09 -2.83 16.06
C GLY A 123 -8.68 -1.47 15.72
N GLY A 124 -9.44 -1.37 14.64
CA GLY A 124 -10.11 -0.16 14.19
C GLY A 124 -9.14 0.95 13.81
N ILE A 125 -9.57 2.20 14.02
CA ILE A 125 -8.77 3.40 13.72
C ILE A 125 -7.49 3.45 14.55
N SER A 126 -7.49 2.94 15.79
CA SER A 126 -6.29 2.92 16.64
C SER A 126 -5.18 2.08 16.02
N ALA A 127 -5.50 0.90 15.47
CA ALA A 127 -4.50 0.07 14.79
C ALA A 127 -3.97 0.71 13.50
N LEU A 128 -4.81 1.45 12.75
CA LEU A 128 -4.34 2.23 11.61
C LEU A 128 -3.42 3.38 12.03
N ALA A 129 -3.75 4.07 13.12
CA ALA A 129 -2.92 5.13 13.67
C ALA A 129 -1.55 4.58 14.11
N ASP A 130 -1.52 3.42 14.77
CA ASP A 130 -0.28 2.76 15.16
C ASP A 130 0.60 2.43 13.93
N GLU A 131 0.02 1.91 12.84
CA GLU A 131 0.78 1.67 11.60
C GLU A 131 1.22 2.97 10.92
N PHE A 132 0.39 4.01 10.98
CA PHE A 132 0.72 5.32 10.44
C PHE A 132 1.90 5.94 11.20
N GLU A 133 1.89 5.92 12.53
CA GLU A 133 2.93 6.47 13.41
C GLU A 133 4.25 5.71 13.35
N ARG A 134 4.21 4.41 13.04
CA ARG A 134 5.41 3.60 12.78
C ARG A 134 6.17 4.06 11.53
N GLY A 135 5.51 4.77 10.62
CA GLY A 135 6.11 5.32 9.41
C GLY A 135 6.40 4.28 8.33
N TYR A 136 6.92 4.75 7.20
CA TYR A 136 7.10 3.94 6.00
C TYR A 136 8.38 3.09 6.00
N ASP A 137 9.40 3.43 6.79
CA ASP A 137 10.64 2.66 6.83
C ASP A 137 10.41 1.20 7.22
N GLY A 138 10.78 0.28 6.34
CA GLY A 138 10.55 -1.16 6.49
C GLY A 138 9.09 -1.60 6.37
N PHE A 139 8.17 -0.73 5.94
CA PHE A 139 6.74 -1.02 5.84
C PHE A 139 6.47 -2.20 4.90
N ALA A 140 7.11 -2.24 3.73
CA ALA A 140 6.93 -3.35 2.78
C ALA A 140 7.38 -4.69 3.39
N ARG A 141 8.48 -4.68 4.15
CA ARG A 141 8.96 -5.89 4.85
C ARG A 141 7.98 -6.34 5.93
N ARG A 142 7.47 -5.42 6.75
CA ARG A 142 6.47 -5.73 7.80
C ARG A 142 5.24 -6.41 7.23
N ILE A 143 4.72 -5.90 6.11
CA ILE A 143 3.58 -6.51 5.41
C ILE A 143 3.86 -8.00 5.10
N VAL A 144 5.01 -8.29 4.47
CA VAL A 144 5.37 -9.66 4.08
C VAL A 144 5.59 -10.56 5.30
N ASP A 145 6.14 -10.05 6.39
CA ASP A 145 6.39 -10.84 7.59
C ASP A 145 5.11 -11.11 8.40
N CYS A 146 4.18 -10.14 8.47
CA CYS A 146 2.86 -10.35 9.06
C CYS A 146 1.99 -11.30 8.23
N ALA A 147 2.02 -11.20 6.90
CA ALA A 147 1.25 -12.09 6.03
C ALA A 147 1.65 -13.56 6.18
N LYS A 148 2.92 -13.88 6.52
CA LYS A 148 3.34 -15.25 6.83
C LYS A 148 2.64 -15.81 8.07
N ALA A 149 2.35 -14.97 9.06
CA ALA A 149 1.69 -15.39 10.29
C ALA A 149 0.18 -15.67 10.12
N SER A 150 -0.43 -15.22 9.01
CA SER A 150 -1.86 -15.41 8.72
C SER A 150 -2.17 -16.56 7.75
N VAL A 151 -1.13 -17.22 7.20
CA VAL A 151 -1.26 -18.27 6.15
C VAL A 151 -0.72 -19.64 6.62
N GLU A 152 -0.19 -19.72 7.83
CA GLU A 152 0.12 -20.99 8.55
C GLU A 152 -0.97 -21.32 9.57
#